data_AF-A0A8T6SHD3-F1
#
_entry.id   AF-A0A8T6SHD3-F1
#
_cell.length_a   1.000
_cell.length_b   1.000
_cell.length_c   1.000
_cell.angle_alpha   90.00
_cell.angle_beta   90.00
_cell.angle_gamma   90.00
#
_symmetry.space_group_name_H-M   'P 1'
#
loop_
_entity.id
_entity.type
_entity.pdbx_description
1 polymer ?
#
loop_
_entity_poly.entity_id
_entity_poly.type
_entity_poly.pdbx_seq_one_letter_code
_entity_poly.pdbx_strand_id
1 'polypeptide(L)'
;MIDVTKEQKREHRVIEEALNVLNHVCIRFEKSEEVDPEIIAKTLEFLQIFADKCHHGKEQDLLFPALEMNGVTRKDSIIGRLRREHEIAEKLLWNVERALQDYKGGDTTARKDILQNARAYQELLRQHIDKEDNTLYPLAEKELSEEVKRGLLSAYERFENEVIGEGVHERYHHLIENMKRKVGVK
;
A
#
# COMPACT_ATOMS: atom_id res chain seq x y z
N MET A 1 -6.06 -23.82 -13.10
CA MET A 1 -4.73 -23.41 -12.58
C MET A 1 -4.98 -22.40 -11.49
N ILE A 2 -4.35 -22.58 -10.34
CA ILE A 2 -4.50 -21.66 -9.22
C ILE A 2 -3.64 -20.42 -9.49
N ASP A 3 -4.24 -19.25 -9.27
CA ASP A 3 -3.58 -17.95 -9.35
C ASP A 3 -3.52 -17.40 -7.92
N VAL A 4 -2.33 -17.47 -7.32
CA VAL A 4 -2.10 -17.09 -5.93
C VAL A 4 -1.87 -15.58 -5.77
N THR A 5 -1.67 -14.87 -6.88
CA THR A 5 -1.39 -13.42 -6.89
C THR A 5 -2.56 -12.57 -7.37
N LYS A 6 -3.64 -13.20 -7.87
CA LYS A 6 -4.83 -12.52 -8.39
C LYS A 6 -5.42 -11.48 -7.44
N GLU A 7 -5.58 -11.82 -6.17
CA GLU A 7 -6.21 -10.90 -5.22
C GLU A 7 -5.25 -9.77 -4.84
N GLN A 8 -3.97 -10.07 -4.67
CA GLN A 8 -2.93 -9.07 -4.39
C GLN A 8 -2.83 -8.03 -5.52
N LYS A 9 -2.94 -8.47 -6.78
CA LYS A 9 -3.05 -7.57 -7.93
C LYS A 9 -4.31 -6.69 -7.91
N ARG A 10 -5.43 -7.19 -7.37
CA ARG A 10 -6.65 -6.38 -7.20
C ARG A 10 -6.46 -5.35 -6.10
N GLU A 11 -5.85 -5.73 -4.98
CA GLU A 11 -5.50 -4.82 -3.90
C GLU A 11 -4.60 -3.68 -4.40
N HIS A 12 -3.62 -3.97 -5.27
CA HIS A 12 -2.83 -2.93 -5.94
C HIS A 12 -3.68 -1.89 -6.66
N ARG A 13 -4.74 -2.31 -7.35
CA ARG A 13 -5.63 -1.35 -8.04
C ARG A 13 -6.33 -0.41 -7.05
N VAL A 14 -6.72 -0.91 -5.89
CA VAL A 14 -7.33 -0.11 -4.81
C VAL A 14 -6.31 0.82 -4.18
N ILE A 15 -5.09 0.33 -3.94
CA ILE A 15 -3.98 1.13 -3.41
C ILE A 15 -3.64 2.27 -4.37
N GLU A 16 -3.61 2.02 -5.68
CA GLU A 16 -3.40 3.06 -6.69
C GLU A 16 -4.48 4.14 -6.68
N GLU A 17 -5.73 3.80 -6.36
CA GLU A 17 -6.79 4.79 -6.16
C GLU A 17 -6.51 5.70 -4.95
N ALA A 18 -6.04 5.14 -3.84
CA ALA A 18 -5.56 5.93 -2.70
C ALA A 18 -4.37 6.82 -3.06
N LEU A 19 -3.43 6.32 -3.88
CA LEU A 19 -2.35 7.14 -4.43
C LEU A 19 -2.88 8.28 -5.32
N ASN A 20 -3.97 8.09 -6.04
CA ASN A 20 -4.60 9.14 -6.83
C ASN A 20 -5.26 10.21 -5.95
N VAL A 21 -5.91 9.82 -4.85
CA VAL A 21 -6.41 10.78 -3.85
C VAL A 21 -5.26 11.59 -3.26
N LEU A 22 -4.17 10.94 -2.86
CA LEU A 22 -2.98 11.61 -2.35
C LEU A 22 -2.36 12.55 -3.40
N ASN A 23 -2.40 12.19 -4.68
CA ASN A 23 -1.92 13.05 -5.78
C ASN A 23 -2.72 14.34 -5.87
N HIS A 24 -4.04 14.26 -5.70
CA HIS A 24 -4.89 15.45 -5.68
C HIS A 24 -4.55 16.38 -4.52
N VAL A 25 -4.27 15.83 -3.33
CA VAL A 25 -3.78 16.62 -2.19
C VAL A 25 -2.49 17.34 -2.56
N CYS A 26 -1.51 16.62 -3.12
CA CYS A 26 -0.23 17.19 -3.54
C CYS A 26 -0.40 18.34 -4.55
N ILE A 27 -1.22 18.15 -5.59
CA ILE A 27 -1.47 19.17 -6.63
C ILE A 27 -2.10 20.44 -6.02
N ARG A 28 -3.01 20.29 -5.06
CA ARG A 28 -3.63 21.44 -4.38
C ARG A 28 -2.62 22.19 -3.53
N PHE A 29 -1.76 21.48 -2.79
CA PHE A 29 -0.67 22.09 -2.03
C PHE A 29 0.35 22.81 -2.93
N GLU A 30 0.69 22.25 -4.09
CA GLU A 30 1.55 22.91 -5.09
C GLU A 30 0.96 24.23 -5.60
N LYS A 31 -0.37 24.31 -5.70
CA LYS A 31 -1.12 25.54 -6.06
C LYS A 31 -1.40 26.47 -4.87
N SER A 32 -0.85 26.16 -3.69
CA SER A 32 -1.14 26.88 -2.44
C SER A 32 -2.61 26.87 -2.02
N GLU A 33 -3.41 25.92 -2.51
CA GLU A 33 -4.81 25.75 -2.11
C GLU A 33 -4.91 24.98 -0.79
N GLU A 34 -5.95 25.29 -0.01
CA GLU A 34 -6.23 24.57 1.24
C GLU A 34 -6.88 23.22 0.97
N VAL A 35 -6.42 22.19 1.68
CA VAL A 35 -7.03 20.86 1.65
C VAL A 35 -7.57 20.58 3.04
N ASP A 36 -8.79 20.06 3.11
CA ASP A 36 -9.36 19.58 4.37
C ASP A 36 -8.41 18.54 4.99
N PRO A 37 -7.83 18.80 6.18
CA PRO A 37 -6.91 17.87 6.85
C PRO A 37 -7.51 16.49 7.10
N GLU A 38 -8.83 16.37 7.16
CA GLU A 38 -9.54 15.10 7.30
C GLU A 38 -9.39 14.22 6.06
N ILE A 39 -9.27 14.82 4.86
CA ILE A 39 -9.01 14.07 3.63
C ILE A 39 -7.64 13.40 3.69
N ILE A 40 -6.64 14.14 4.18
CA ILE A 40 -5.28 13.64 4.33
C ILE A 40 -5.26 12.54 5.38
N ALA A 41 -5.86 12.77 6.54
CA ALA A 41 -5.92 11.80 7.64
C ALA A 41 -6.53 10.45 7.21
N LYS A 42 -7.68 10.47 6.53
CA LYS A 42 -8.36 9.25 6.06
C LYS A 42 -7.60 8.52 4.96
N THR A 43 -6.90 9.26 4.11
CA THR A 43 -6.05 8.67 3.06
C THR A 43 -4.85 7.97 3.70
N LEU A 44 -4.22 8.58 4.71
CA LEU A 44 -3.12 7.96 5.47
C LEU A 44 -3.58 6.72 6.24
N GLU A 45 -4.72 6.81 6.93
CA GLU A 45 -5.32 5.68 7.65
C GLU A 45 -5.56 4.49 6.71
N PHE A 46 -6.12 4.74 5.53
CA PHE A 46 -6.28 3.71 4.51
C PHE A 46 -4.93 3.09 4.11
N LEU A 47 -3.93 3.90 3.79
CA LEU A 47 -2.62 3.39 3.33
C LEU A 47 -1.89 2.60 4.43
N GLN A 48 -1.90 3.10 5.66
CA GLN A 48 -1.27 2.42 6.81
C GLN A 48 -1.95 1.10 7.16
N ILE A 49 -3.28 0.99 6.99
CA ILE A 49 -4.01 -0.21 7.40
C ILE A 49 -4.16 -1.19 6.24
N PHE A 50 -4.64 -0.73 5.08
CA PHE A 50 -4.88 -1.58 3.93
C PHE A 50 -3.59 -1.90 3.18
N ALA A 51 -2.78 -0.90 2.81
CA ALA A 51 -1.55 -1.17 2.05
C ALA A 51 -0.49 -1.82 2.94
N ASP A 52 -0.16 -1.21 4.09
CA ASP A 52 0.95 -1.71 4.91
C ASP A 52 0.58 -2.92 5.76
N LYS A 53 -0.44 -2.83 6.62
CA LYS A 53 -0.76 -3.94 7.54
C LYS A 53 -1.39 -5.14 6.83
N CYS A 54 -2.33 -4.92 5.90
CA CYS A 54 -2.98 -6.03 5.20
C CYS A 54 -2.10 -6.57 4.07
N HIS A 55 -1.90 -5.73 3.05
CA HIS A 55 -1.34 -6.18 1.78
C HIS A 55 0.15 -6.52 1.91
N HIS A 56 1.00 -5.58 2.34
CA HIS A 56 2.42 -5.88 2.60
C HIS A 56 2.59 -6.91 3.71
N GLY A 57 1.68 -6.97 4.69
CA GLY A 57 1.66 -8.03 5.71
C GLY A 57 1.56 -9.44 5.11
N LYS A 58 0.59 -9.66 4.20
CA LYS A 58 0.46 -10.94 3.47
C LYS A 58 1.72 -11.27 2.68
N GLU A 59 2.37 -10.27 2.10
CA GLU A 59 3.61 -10.49 1.37
C GLU A 59 4.77 -10.85 2.29
N GLN A 60 4.99 -10.07 3.34
CA GLN A 60 6.12 -10.20 4.23
C GLN A 60 6.07 -11.47 5.08
N ASP A 61 4.87 -11.87 5.51
CA ASP A 61 4.69 -12.97 6.46
C ASP A 61 4.35 -14.30 5.79
N LEU A 62 3.82 -14.26 4.56
CA LEU A 62 3.35 -15.47 3.87
C LEU A 62 4.00 -15.66 2.49
N LEU A 63 3.87 -14.71 1.57
CA LEU A 63 4.38 -14.89 0.19
C LEU A 63 5.90 -14.97 0.12
N PHE A 64 6.59 -13.99 0.70
CA PHE A 64 8.05 -13.90 0.66
C PHE A 64 8.69 -15.13 1.34
N PRO A 65 8.26 -15.57 2.54
CA PRO A 65 8.77 -16.81 3.12
C PRO A 65 8.51 -18.04 2.25
N ALA A 66 7.33 -18.16 1.63
CA ALA A 66 7.04 -19.26 0.73
C ALA A 66 7.96 -19.28 -0.48
N LEU A 67 8.25 -18.13 -1.09
CA LEU A 67 9.20 -18.02 -2.19
C LEU A 67 10.63 -18.35 -1.77
N GLU A 68 11.05 -17.88 -0.60
CA GLU A 68 12.38 -18.18 -0.03
C GLU A 68 12.56 -19.69 0.21
N MET A 69 11.54 -20.35 0.77
CA MET A 69 11.53 -21.81 1.00
C MET A 69 11.55 -22.61 -0.31
N ASN A 70 11.09 -22.02 -1.42
CA ASN A 70 11.07 -22.64 -2.75
C ASN A 70 12.22 -22.15 -3.66
N GLY A 71 13.29 -21.59 -3.08
CA GLY A 71 14.56 -21.35 -3.79
C GLY A 71 14.78 -19.94 -4.33
N VAL A 72 13.88 -18.99 -4.09
CA VAL A 72 14.10 -17.57 -4.40
C VAL A 72 14.98 -16.96 -3.30
N THR A 73 16.29 -16.82 -3.56
CA THR A 73 17.28 -16.33 -2.58
C THR A 73 16.98 -14.90 -2.08
N ARG A 74 17.56 -14.44 -0.96
CA ARG A 74 17.09 -13.24 -0.19
C ARG A 74 17.91 -11.95 -0.34
N LYS A 75 19.24 -12.00 -0.45
CA LYS A 75 20.10 -10.83 -0.14
C LYS A 75 20.33 -9.86 -1.32
N ASP A 76 20.24 -10.35 -2.57
CA ASP A 76 20.31 -9.55 -3.81
C ASP A 76 19.09 -9.73 -4.72
N SER A 77 18.08 -10.45 -4.23
CA SER A 77 16.87 -10.74 -4.98
C SER A 77 15.86 -9.61 -4.93
N ILE A 78 14.82 -9.77 -5.73
CA ILE A 78 13.64 -8.92 -5.73
C ILE A 78 13.01 -8.80 -4.33
N ILE A 79 12.93 -9.90 -3.55
CA ILE A 79 12.33 -9.92 -2.20
C ILE A 79 13.08 -9.00 -1.23
N GLY A 80 14.41 -9.09 -1.18
CA GLY A 80 15.20 -8.23 -0.30
C GLY A 80 15.08 -6.74 -0.65
N ARG A 81 14.82 -6.43 -1.92
CA ARG A 81 14.56 -5.06 -2.40
C ARG A 81 13.17 -4.59 -1.96
N LEU A 82 12.13 -5.39 -2.19
CA LEU A 82 10.75 -5.08 -1.83
C LEU A 82 10.58 -4.86 -0.31
N ARG A 83 11.20 -5.69 0.54
CA ARG A 83 11.17 -5.48 2.00
C ARG A 83 11.73 -4.13 2.43
N ARG A 84 12.86 -3.69 1.83
CA ARG A 84 13.42 -2.36 2.12
C ARG A 84 12.49 -1.25 1.63
N GLU A 85 11.79 -1.48 0.52
CA GLU A 85 10.81 -0.53 0.00
C GLU A 85 9.60 -0.43 0.93
N HIS A 86 9.11 -1.53 1.52
CA HIS A 86 8.09 -1.52 2.58
C HIS A 86 8.53 -0.68 3.78
N GLU A 87 9.75 -0.86 4.30
CA GLU A 87 10.30 -0.08 5.42
C GLU A 87 10.38 1.43 5.10
N ILE A 88 10.79 1.78 3.88
CA ILE A 88 10.85 3.18 3.43
C ILE A 88 9.43 3.76 3.30
N ALA A 89 8.50 2.99 2.75
CA ALA A 89 7.10 3.38 2.58
C ALA A 89 6.44 3.72 3.94
N GLU A 90 6.60 2.84 4.94
CA GLU A 90 6.10 3.06 6.30
C GLU A 90 6.66 4.35 6.91
N LYS A 91 7.97 4.58 6.78
CA LYS A 91 8.63 5.79 7.29
C LYS A 91 8.12 7.07 6.62
N LEU A 92 7.85 7.02 5.32
CA LEU A 92 7.31 8.16 4.59
C LEU A 92 5.90 8.51 5.07
N LEU A 93 5.02 7.51 5.26
CA LEU A 93 3.69 7.77 5.82
C LEU A 93 3.74 8.34 7.24
N TRP A 94 4.62 7.81 8.09
CA TRP A 94 4.84 8.35 9.43
C TRP A 94 5.25 9.84 9.41
N ASN A 95 6.14 10.22 8.49
CA ASN A 95 6.52 11.63 8.32
C ASN A 95 5.34 12.50 7.86
N VAL A 96 4.49 12.00 6.95
CA VAL A 96 3.29 12.73 6.50
C VAL A 96 2.32 12.90 7.67
N GLU A 97 2.09 11.85 8.47
CA GLU A 97 1.21 11.91 9.63
C GLU A 97 1.69 12.93 10.66
N ARG A 98 2.99 12.96 10.96
CA ARG A 98 3.59 13.97 11.85
C ARG A 98 3.34 15.38 11.33
N ALA A 99 3.68 15.64 10.06
CA ALA A 99 3.50 16.95 9.45
C ALA A 99 2.01 17.34 9.35
N LEU A 100 1.10 16.38 9.23
CA LEU A 100 -0.34 16.61 9.29
C LEU A 100 -0.80 17.14 10.65
N GLN A 101 -0.20 16.68 11.77
CA GLN A 101 -0.51 17.22 13.09
C GLN A 101 -0.10 18.69 13.20
N ASP A 102 1.09 19.03 12.72
CA ASP A 102 1.57 20.42 12.68
C ASP A 102 0.66 21.30 11.81
N TYR A 103 0.25 20.79 10.64
CA TYR A 103 -0.68 21.48 9.75
C TYR A 103 -2.06 21.72 10.39
N LYS A 104 -2.60 20.73 11.12
CA LYS A 104 -3.84 20.87 11.92
C LYS A 104 -3.68 21.88 13.06
N GLY A 105 -2.47 22.03 13.60
CA GLY A 105 -2.10 23.03 14.61
C GLY A 105 -1.95 24.46 14.08
N GLY A 106 -2.11 24.66 12.76
CA GLY A 106 -2.02 25.97 12.11
C GLY A 106 -0.66 26.30 11.52
N ASP A 107 0.33 25.40 11.59
CA ASP A 107 1.62 25.59 10.92
C ASP A 107 1.49 25.34 9.41
N THR A 108 1.32 26.42 8.66
CA THR A 108 1.22 26.37 7.20
C THR A 108 2.51 25.93 6.51
N THR A 109 3.67 25.97 7.18
CA THR A 109 4.95 25.51 6.61
C THR A 109 5.02 23.98 6.51
N ALA A 110 4.26 23.27 7.35
CA ALA A 110 4.14 21.82 7.35
C ALA A 110 3.59 21.25 6.04
N ARG A 111 2.90 22.06 5.21
CA ARG A 111 2.47 21.68 3.86
C ARG A 111 3.63 21.19 2.99
N LYS A 112 4.81 21.79 3.15
CA LYS A 112 6.01 21.40 2.39
C LYS A 112 6.46 19.98 2.75
N ASP A 113 6.44 19.65 4.03
CA ASP A 113 6.84 18.33 4.53
C ASP A 113 5.81 17.26 4.13
N ILE A 114 4.51 17.57 4.21
CA ILE A 114 3.45 16.69 3.69
C ILE A 114 3.69 16.42 2.20
N LEU A 115 3.85 17.48 1.40
CA LEU A 115 4.02 17.38 -0.04
C LEU A 115 5.26 16.54 -0.40
N GLN A 116 6.40 16.81 0.22
CA GLN A 116 7.65 16.11 -0.08
C GLN A 116 7.56 14.61 0.22
N ASN A 117 7.06 14.24 1.41
CA ASN A 117 6.95 12.83 1.80
C ASN A 117 5.85 12.11 1.02
N ALA A 118 4.71 12.76 0.76
CA ALA A 118 3.63 12.20 -0.05
C ALA A 118 4.09 11.92 -1.48
N ARG A 119 4.79 12.86 -2.13
CA ARG A 119 5.36 12.66 -3.48
C ARG A 119 6.35 11.50 -3.51
N ALA A 120 7.25 11.43 -2.53
CA ALA A 120 8.21 10.33 -2.42
C ALA A 120 7.52 8.97 -2.22
N TYR A 121 6.47 8.92 -1.38
CA TYR A 121 5.70 7.70 -1.15
C TYR A 121 4.99 7.22 -2.42
N GLN A 122 4.36 8.14 -3.15
CA GLN A 122 3.67 7.83 -4.41
C GLN A 122 4.61 7.26 -5.47
N GLU A 123 5.78 7.90 -5.64
CA GLU A 123 6.78 7.44 -6.61
C GLU A 123 7.30 6.05 -6.23
N LEU A 124 7.66 5.87 -4.97
CA LEU A 124 8.13 4.59 -4.44
C LEU A 124 7.09 3.49 -4.67
N LEU A 125 5.83 3.71 -4.26
CA LEU A 125 4.82 2.66 -4.26
C LEU A 125 4.36 2.30 -5.68
N ARG A 126 4.36 3.25 -6.63
CA ARG A 126 4.08 2.92 -8.05
C ARG A 126 5.16 2.03 -8.66
N GLN A 127 6.44 2.34 -8.39
CA GLN A 127 7.54 1.49 -8.83
C GLN A 127 7.56 0.14 -8.11
N HIS A 128 7.12 0.10 -6.86
CA HIS A 128 7.00 -1.11 -6.05
C HIS A 128 5.94 -2.06 -6.63
N ILE A 129 4.72 -1.56 -6.84
CA ILE A 129 3.62 -2.30 -7.45
C ILE A 129 4.01 -2.84 -8.83
N ASP A 130 4.72 -2.05 -9.65
CA ASP A 130 5.20 -2.51 -10.96
C ASP A 130 6.16 -3.71 -10.85
N LYS A 131 7.11 -3.65 -9.90
CA LYS A 131 8.04 -4.77 -9.64
C LYS A 131 7.30 -6.01 -9.19
N GLU A 132 6.30 -5.87 -8.35
CA GLU A 132 5.50 -7.00 -7.89
C GLU A 132 4.67 -7.61 -9.02
N ASP A 133 3.86 -6.79 -9.69
CA ASP A 133 2.94 -7.24 -10.74
C ASP A 133 3.65 -7.89 -11.92
N ASN A 134 4.81 -7.33 -12.31
CA ASN A 134 5.51 -7.70 -13.53
C ASN A 134 6.77 -8.54 -13.31
N THR A 135 7.27 -8.66 -12.08
CA THR A 135 8.46 -9.48 -11.79
C THR A 135 8.21 -10.51 -10.69
N LEU A 136 7.82 -10.09 -9.48
CA LEU A 136 7.68 -11.01 -8.36
C LEU A 136 6.51 -11.98 -8.56
N TYR A 137 5.34 -11.49 -8.93
CA TYR A 137 4.14 -12.29 -9.05
C TYR A 137 4.24 -13.32 -10.19
N PRO A 138 4.73 -12.99 -11.40
CA PRO A 138 5.02 -14.00 -12.42
C PRO A 138 6.02 -15.06 -11.94
N LEU A 139 7.03 -14.67 -11.15
CA LEU A 139 7.95 -15.61 -10.53
C LEU A 139 7.23 -16.52 -9.54
N ALA A 140 6.36 -15.98 -8.68
CA ALA A 140 5.59 -16.76 -7.72
C ALA A 140 4.65 -17.77 -8.41
N GLU A 141 4.00 -17.37 -9.49
CA GLU A 141 3.12 -18.26 -10.25
C GLU A 141 3.89 -19.41 -10.93
N LYS A 142 5.16 -19.17 -11.28
CA LYS A 142 6.03 -20.15 -11.94
C LYS A 142 6.69 -21.11 -10.96
N GLU A 143 7.19 -20.61 -9.83
CA GLU A 143 8.04 -21.37 -8.91
C GLU A 143 7.24 -22.13 -7.84
N LEU A 144 6.04 -21.65 -7.47
CA LEU A 144 5.24 -22.28 -6.42
C LEU A 144 4.39 -23.43 -6.99
N SER A 145 4.41 -24.58 -6.31
CA SER A 145 3.54 -25.71 -6.64
C SER A 145 2.07 -25.39 -6.35
N GLU A 146 1.12 -26.04 -7.04
CA GLU A 146 -0.31 -25.85 -6.78
C GLU A 146 -0.72 -26.18 -5.34
N GLU A 147 0.02 -27.06 -4.65
CA GLU A 147 -0.19 -27.35 -3.22
C GLU A 147 0.18 -26.16 -2.35
N VAL A 148 1.35 -25.56 -2.57
CA VAL A 148 1.79 -24.35 -1.84
C VAL A 148 0.85 -23.18 -2.12
N LYS A 149 0.41 -23.01 -3.38
CA LYS A 149 -0.55 -21.97 -3.76
C LYS A 149 -1.89 -22.12 -3.01
N ARG A 150 -2.43 -23.35 -2.89
CA ARG A 150 -3.64 -23.60 -2.08
C ARG A 150 -3.43 -23.22 -0.62
N GLY A 151 -2.30 -23.60 -0.04
CA GLY A 151 -1.95 -23.25 1.33
C GLY A 151 -1.88 -21.74 1.56
N LEU A 152 -1.26 -21.02 0.63
CA LEU A 152 -1.14 -19.56 0.66
C LEU A 152 -2.49 -18.86 0.56
N LEU A 153 -3.37 -19.27 -0.36
CA LEU A 153 -4.71 -18.68 -0.48
C LEU A 153 -5.49 -18.78 0.84
N SER A 154 -5.50 -19.96 1.46
CA SER A 154 -6.12 -20.12 2.78
C SER A 154 -5.40 -19.35 3.89
N ALA A 155 -4.09 -19.12 3.78
CA ALA A 155 -3.34 -18.33 4.74
C ALA A 155 -3.63 -16.82 4.60
N TYR A 156 -3.78 -16.31 3.37
CA TYR A 156 -4.19 -14.93 3.12
C TYR A 156 -5.56 -14.62 3.71
N GLU A 157 -6.53 -15.51 3.48
CA GLU A 157 -7.87 -15.35 4.06
C GLU A 157 -7.84 -15.30 5.59
N ARG A 158 -7.06 -16.16 6.24
CA ARG A 158 -6.89 -16.13 7.70
C ARG A 158 -6.19 -14.86 8.16
N PHE A 159 -5.09 -14.50 7.52
CA PHE A 159 -4.31 -13.30 7.86
C PHE A 159 -5.18 -12.06 7.79
N GLU A 160 -5.96 -11.90 6.73
CA GLU A 160 -6.83 -10.75 6.56
C GLU A 160 -7.92 -10.68 7.64
N ASN A 161 -8.54 -11.81 7.96
CA ASN A 161 -9.52 -11.89 9.06
C ASN A 161 -8.89 -11.57 10.43
N GLU A 162 -7.64 -11.96 10.67
CA GLU A 162 -6.94 -11.73 11.94
C GLU A 162 -6.40 -10.30 12.07
N VAL A 163 -5.86 -9.74 10.99
CA VAL A 163 -5.16 -8.44 11.00
C VAL A 163 -6.13 -7.29 10.77
N ILE A 164 -7.12 -7.47 9.90
CA ILE A 164 -8.01 -6.40 9.44
C ILE A 164 -9.41 -6.58 10.03
N GLY A 165 -9.86 -7.82 10.20
CA GLY A 165 -11.16 -8.16 10.77
C GLY A 165 -12.24 -8.36 9.71
N GLU A 166 -13.27 -9.15 10.05
CA GLU A 166 -14.36 -9.46 9.14
C GLU A 166 -15.11 -8.20 8.67
N GLY A 167 -15.36 -8.10 7.35
CA GLY A 167 -16.07 -6.97 6.73
C GLY A 167 -15.29 -5.65 6.66
N VAL A 168 -14.01 -5.65 7.05
CA VAL A 168 -13.18 -4.45 7.09
C VAL A 168 -12.54 -4.18 5.73
N HIS A 169 -12.28 -5.22 4.93
CA HIS A 169 -11.89 -5.09 3.52
C HIS A 169 -12.89 -4.23 2.76
N GLU A 170 -14.18 -4.61 2.77
CA GLU A 170 -15.24 -3.86 2.11
C GLU A 170 -15.34 -2.43 2.66
N ARG A 171 -15.16 -2.24 3.97
CA ARG A 171 -15.18 -0.90 4.58
C ARG A 171 -14.10 0.02 4.00
N TYR A 172 -12.89 -0.50 3.77
CA TYR A 172 -11.80 0.28 3.20
C TYR A 172 -12.00 0.59 1.72
N HIS A 173 -12.59 -0.33 0.94
CA HIS A 173 -13.07 -0.03 -0.41
C HIS A 173 -14.09 1.12 -0.41
N HIS A 174 -15.07 1.09 0.49
CA HIS A 174 -16.03 2.18 0.63
C HIS A 174 -15.36 3.48 1.09
N LEU A 175 -14.35 3.40 1.96
CA LEU A 175 -13.59 4.56 2.41
C LEU A 175 -12.90 5.22 1.22
N ILE A 176 -12.17 4.47 0.38
CA ILE A 176 -11.45 5.06 -0.75
C ILE A 176 -12.41 5.65 -1.80
N GLU A 177 -13.53 4.98 -2.08
CA GLU A 177 -14.58 5.49 -2.96
C GLU A 177 -15.22 6.79 -2.44
N ASN A 178 -15.41 6.89 -1.13
CA ASN A 178 -15.84 8.14 -0.50
C ASN A 178 -14.79 9.26 -0.66
N MET A 179 -13.51 8.91 -0.51
CA MET A 179 -12.42 9.85 -0.65
C MET A 179 -12.28 10.37 -2.09
N LYS A 180 -12.32 9.48 -3.10
CA LYS A 180 -12.31 9.84 -4.53
C LYS A 180 -13.40 10.86 -4.86
N ARG A 181 -14.62 10.62 -4.41
CA ARG A 181 -15.76 11.55 -4.59
C ARG A 181 -15.50 12.93 -3.98
N LYS A 182 -14.92 12.99 -2.78
CA LYS A 182 -14.60 14.26 -2.10
C LYS A 182 -13.52 15.08 -2.81
N VAL A 183 -12.55 14.43 -3.45
CA VAL A 183 -11.45 15.10 -4.16
C VAL A 183 -11.69 15.29 -5.66
N GLY A 184 -12.86 14.87 -6.16
CA GLY A 184 -13.21 14.98 -7.59
C GLY A 184 -12.44 14.03 -8.50
N VAL A 185 -11.90 12.94 -7.96
CA VAL A 185 -11.25 11.85 -8.71
C VAL A 185 -12.34 10.87 -9.15
N LYS A 186 -12.35 10.49 -10.43
CA LYS A 186 -13.20 9.39 -10.94
C LYS A 186 -12.49 8.06 -10.76
#